data_AF-A0A7J8RLW8-F1
#
_entry.id   AF-A0A7J8RLW8-F1
#
_cell.length_a   1.000
_cell.length_b   1.000
_cell.length_c   1.000
_cell.angle_alpha   90.00
_cell.angle_beta   90.00
_cell.angle_gamma   90.00
#
_symmetry.space_group_name_H-M   'P 1'
#
loop_
_entity.id
_entity.type
_entity.pdbx_description
1 polymer ?
#
loop_
_entity_poly.entity_id
_entity_poly.type
_entity_poly.pdbx_seq_one_letter_code
_entity_poly.pdbx_strand_id
1 'polypeptide(L)' 'MVVKDDPELEIIVVALLAKRCLNLNEKKRPTMKQVAMELEYLSKASGGNVIEDC' A
#
# COMPACT_ATOMS: atom_id res chain seq x y z
N MET A 1 -19.48 4.01 0.08
CA MET A 1 -18.54 4.72 -0.79
C MET A 1 -17.86 3.65 -1.63
N VAL A 2 -18.26 3.50 -2.89
CA VAL A 2 -17.70 2.48 -3.79
C VAL A 2 -16.35 3.03 -4.25
N VAL A 3 -15.26 2.43 -3.75
CA VAL A 3 -13.91 2.71 -4.26
C VAL A 3 -13.90 2.12 -5.66
N LYS A 4 -13.79 2.99 -6.68
CA LYS A 4 -13.65 2.52 -8.05
C LYS A 4 -12.24 1.96 -8.18
N ASP A 5 -12.13 0.73 -8.67
CA ASP A 5 -10.88 0.12 -9.10
C ASP A 5 -10.31 0.93 -10.27
N ASP A 6 -9.60 2.01 -9.94
CA ASP A 6 -8.86 2.82 -10.88
C ASP A 6 -7.37 2.43 -10.74
N PRO A 7 -6.81 1.72 -11.72
CA PRO A 7 -5.42 1.27 -11.67
C PRO A 7 -4.42 2.42 -11.49
N GLU A 8 -4.75 3.63 -11.95
CA GLU A 8 -3.89 4.80 -11.76
C GLU A 8 -3.88 5.24 -10.30
N LEU A 9 -5.02 5.15 -9.60
CA LEU A 9 -5.10 5.47 -8.17
C LEU A 9 -4.29 4.47 -7.35
N GLU A 10 -4.33 3.18 -7.67
CA GLU A 10 -3.54 2.16 -6.96
C GLU A 10 -2.03 2.43 -7.09
N ILE A 11 -1.56 2.72 -8.31
CA ILE A 11 -0.16 3.08 -8.58
C ILE A 11 0.25 4.33 -7.80
N ILE A 12 -0.59 5.37 -7.79
CA ILE A 12 -0.32 6.61 -7.05
C ILE A 12 -0.19 6.32 -5.55
N VAL A 13 -1.07 5.50 -4.98
CA VAL A 13 -1.05 5.21 -3.54
C VAL A 13 0.20 4.40 -3.16
N VAL A 14 0.59 3.40 -3.94
CA VAL A 14 1.83 2.63 -3.71
C VAL A 14 3.06 3.54 -3.85
N ALA A 15 3.09 4.44 -4.84
CA ALA A 15 4.17 5.40 -5.01
C ALA A 15 4.30 6.37 -3.81
N LEU A 16 3.18 6.83 -3.26
CA LEU A 16 3.16 7.67 -2.06
C LEU A 16 3.63 6.91 -0.81
N LEU A 17 3.33 5.62 -0.69
CA LEU A 17 3.87 4.76 0.36
C LEU A 17 5.39 4.60 0.20
N ALA A 18 5.89 4.29 -1.00
CA ALA A 18 7.31 4.16 -1.28
C ALA A 18 8.09 5.45 -0.96
N LYS A 19 7.53 6.63 -1.31
CA LYS A 19 8.11 7.93 -0.98
C LYS A 19 8.27 8.13 0.54
N ARG A 20 7.32 7.65 1.35
CA ARG A 20 7.43 7.70 2.81
C ARG A 20 8.50 6.74 3.34
N CYS A 21 8.62 5.54 2.77
CA CYS A 21 9.66 4.57 3.11
C CYS A 21 11.08 5.07 2.83
N LEU A 22 11.27 5.84 1.75
CA LEU A 22 12.56 6.40 1.35
C LEU A 22 12.91 7.74 2.04
N ASN A 23 12.17 8.14 3.07
CA ASN A 23 12.43 9.40 3.77
C ASN A 23 13.81 9.38 4.44
N LEU A 24 14.66 10.37 4.15
CA LEU A 24 15.99 10.48 4.77
C LEU A 24 15.93 10.58 6.30
N ASN A 25 14.87 11.19 6.83
CA ASN A 25 14.61 11.22 8.27
C ASN A 25 13.97 9.90 8.72
N GLU A 26 14.74 9.11 9.46
CA GLU A 26 14.31 7.82 10.03
C GLU A 26 13.02 7.91 10.85
N LYS A 27 12.81 9.00 11.61
CA LYS A 27 11.62 9.18 12.45
C LYS A 27 10.35 9.42 11.64
N LYS A 28 10.49 9.76 10.36
CA LYS A 28 9.39 9.95 9.42
C LYS A 28 9.15 8.74 8.52
N ARG A 29 10.06 7.76 8.52
CA ARG A 29 9.83 6.50 7.81
C ARG A 29 8.77 5.71 8.56
N PRO A 30 7.80 5.09 7.87
CA PRO A 30 6.87 4.17 8.49
C PRO A 30 7.62 2.92 8.98
N THR A 31 7.09 2.30 10.03
CA THR A 31 7.53 0.96 10.45
C THR A 31 7.06 -0.09 9.44
N MET A 32 7.76 -1.21 9.33
CA MET A 32 7.30 -2.31 8.45
C MET A 32 5.92 -2.84 8.82
N LYS A 33 5.52 -2.75 10.10
CA LYS A 33 4.15 -3.07 10.54
C LYS A 33 3.12 -2.15 9.88
N GLN A 34 3.39 -0.85 9.81
CA GLN A 34 2.52 0.12 9.14
C GLN A 34 2.50 -0.11 7.62
N VAL A 35 3.67 -0.36 7.01
CA VAL A 35 3.77 -0.67 5.57
C VAL A 35 2.95 -1.91 5.23
N ALA A 36 3.06 -2.99 6.01
CA ALA A 36 2.30 -4.22 5.81
C ALA A 36 0.78 -3.96 5.92
N MET A 37 0.33 -3.25 6.96
CA MET A 37 -1.09 -2.91 7.13
C MET A 37 -1.64 -2.09 5.96
N GLU A 38 -0.88 -1.11 5.45
CA GLU A 38 -1.31 -0.32 4.31
C GLU A 38 -1.37 -1.16 3.02
N LEU A 39 -0.39 -2.02 2.77
CA LEU A 39 -0.39 -2.92 1.59
C LEU A 39 -1.53 -3.94 1.65
N GLU A 40 -1.82 -4.51 2.82
CA GLU A 40 -2.98 -5.39 3.01
C GLU A 40 -4.32 -4.68 2.78
N TYR A 41 -4.40 -3.39 3.14
CA TYR A 41 -5.60 -2.60 2.86
C TYR A 41 -5.78 -2.37 1.35
N LEU A 42 -4.69 -2.06 0.65
CA LEU A 42 -4.73 -1.87 -0.81
C LEU A 42 -5.09 -3.16 -1.53
N SER A 43 -4.49 -4.29 -1.14
CA SER A 43 -4.79 -5.59 -1.74
C SER A 43 -6.22 -6.08 -1.49
N LYS A 44 -6.85 -5.68 -0.37
CA LYS A 44 -8.25 -5.98 -0.07
C LYS A 44 -9.23 -5.00 -0.73
N ALA A 45 -8.79 -3.77 -1.01
CA ALA A 45 -9.60 -2.73 -1.61
C ALA A 45 -9.77 -2.96 -3.12
N SER A 46 -8.71 -3.38 -3.81
CA SER A 46 -8.80 -3.98 -5.14
C SER A 46 -9.25 -5.44 -4.99
N GLY A 47 -10.22 -5.95 -5.74
CA GLY A 47 -10.66 -7.35 -5.65
C GLY A 47 -9.65 -8.42 -6.12
N GLY A 48 -8.35 -8.29 -5.81
CA GLY A 48 -7.26 -9.16 -6.22
C GLY A 48 -6.95 -10.24 -5.19
N ASN A 49 -7.19 -11.49 -5.56
CA ASN A 49 -6.95 -12.69 -4.75
C ASN A 49 -5.58 -12.68 -4.05
N VAL A 50 -5.62 -13.02 -2.77
CA VAL A 50 -4.47 -13.56 -2.03
C VAL A 50 -3.93 -14.73 -2.85
N ILE A 51 -2.70 -14.63 -3.34
CA ILE A 51 -1.94 -15.82 -3.70
C ILE A 51 -1.66 -16.51 -2.37
N GLU A 52 -2.45 -17.52 -2.06
CA GLU A 52 -2.12 -18.54 -1.08
C GLU A 52 -1.17 -19.50 -1.79
N ASP A 53 0.13 -19.40 -1.51
CA ASP A 53 1.09 -20.44 -1.85
C ASP A 53 1.82 -20.84 -0.57
N CYS A 54 1.37 -21.97 0.00
CA CYS A 54 2.13 -22.87 0.83
C CYS A 54 1.98 -24.28 0.26
#